data_AF-G2XQN9-F1
#
_entry.id   AF-G2XQN9-F1
#
_cell.length_a   1.000
_cell.length_b   1.000
_cell.length_c   1.000
_cell.angle_alpha   90.00
_cell.angle_beta   90.00
_cell.angle_gamma   90.00
#
_symmetry.space_group_name_H-M   'P 1'
#
loop_
_entity.id
_entity.type
_entity.pdbx_description
1 polymer ?
#
loop_
_entity_poly.entity_id
_entity_poly.type
_entity_poly.pdbx_seq_one_letter_code
_entity_poly.pdbx_strand_id
1 'polypeptide(L)'
;MASDEDKEAVKKLMSWTQKFRKDKNHLFYAPISQQQAITTADQPANGPVWASRTILPAPEDDSIITAITEAIYDLDDGSCTDLVATLADVQVQWSGFRSGVGKREKEPNISERDKYKGLMKDTRSKTTILYVHGGLNYSGGPASVRAVTSTLAQLTKGRCLVLEQRLAPQNPFPAPLIDLLVAYLSLLYPPKDAFHEAINPEDIVIAGESSGGNLCLDFLLLLQNFQQRKPRISFHGRCVSIPYPAGFATFCAQGDATMSFPSYAQNKKYDIIDDIHPTLSDTITPDSIWPSTPPRSHIYSPSTNLITHPLISPVSSKSWPSIKPPPMFFAYGQERMLDEGRFMAKQAFKAGASIQFHQYNALPHIFAFIAQIPQSAHLFTQWAQFCRKCVEEPHKIDSSRYYVHEPVMGPPGFKTILRDISDEKQFTDLEYEEVLKLMDGNKTKMKVWNGPKTKSSL
;
A
#
# COMPACT_ATOMS: atom_id res chain seq x y z
N MET A 1 34.63 -0.16 -6.31
CA MET A 1 34.66 -0.14 -4.83
C MET A 1 34.08 1.19 -4.39
N ALA A 2 33.20 1.20 -3.38
CA ALA A 2 32.66 2.45 -2.83
C ALA A 2 33.79 3.30 -2.22
N SER A 3 33.76 4.62 -2.43
CA SER A 3 34.71 5.53 -1.79
C SER A 3 34.55 5.48 -0.26
N ASP A 4 35.57 5.90 0.50
CA ASP A 4 35.46 5.96 1.96
C ASP A 4 34.37 6.95 2.42
N GLU A 5 34.11 8.00 1.63
CA GLU A 5 33.00 8.94 1.85
C GLU A 5 31.63 8.29 1.64
N ASP A 6 31.47 7.45 0.60
CA ASP A 6 30.23 6.69 0.35
C ASP A 6 29.94 5.73 1.53
N LYS A 7 30.97 5.12 2.13
CA LYS A 7 30.82 4.25 3.32
C LYS A 7 30.36 5.02 4.56
N GLU A 8 30.84 6.24 4.77
CA GLU A 8 30.43 7.06 5.90
C GLU A 8 28.98 7.54 5.78
N ALA A 9 28.52 7.88 4.56
CA ALA A 9 27.12 8.22 4.31
C ALA A 9 26.18 7.05 4.65
N VAL A 10 26.53 5.83 4.22
CA VAL A 10 25.81 4.60 4.58
C VAL A 10 25.77 4.41 6.09
N LYS A 11 26.92 4.56 6.78
CA LYS A 11 27.01 4.40 8.23
C LYS A 11 26.11 5.39 8.97
N LYS A 12 26.04 6.64 8.51
CA LYS A 12 25.15 7.66 9.07
C LYS A 12 23.68 7.25 8.95
N LEU A 13 23.23 6.81 7.79
CA LEU A 13 21.85 6.33 7.59
C LEU A 13 21.56 5.08 8.42
N MET A 14 22.49 4.13 8.45
CA MET A 14 22.34 2.91 9.27
C MET A 14 22.27 3.21 10.77
N SER A 15 23.01 4.19 11.27
CA SER A 15 22.95 4.60 12.69
C SER A 15 21.55 5.06 13.09
N TRP A 16 20.84 5.71 12.16
CA TRP A 16 19.46 6.14 12.33
C TRP A 16 18.53 4.92 12.41
N THR A 17 18.65 3.96 11.49
CA THR A 17 17.87 2.71 11.51
C THR A 17 18.08 1.95 12.82
N GLN A 18 19.34 1.81 13.26
CA GLN A 18 19.68 1.14 14.52
C GLN A 18 19.05 1.83 15.72
N LYS A 19 19.05 3.17 15.74
CA LYS A 19 18.37 3.96 16.77
C LYS A 19 16.86 3.71 16.75
N PHE A 20 16.23 3.70 15.58
CA PHE A 20 14.79 3.40 15.47
C PHE A 20 14.47 2.02 16.03
N ARG A 21 15.24 0.98 15.67
CA ARG A 21 15.05 -0.37 16.22
C ARG A 21 15.15 -0.38 17.75
N LYS A 22 16.16 0.30 18.30
CA LYS A 22 16.34 0.40 19.75
C LYS A 22 15.16 1.09 20.43
N ASP A 23 14.71 2.22 19.88
CA ASP A 23 13.80 3.12 20.56
C ASP A 23 12.32 2.83 20.29
N LYS A 24 11.99 2.13 19.19
CA LYS A 24 10.61 2.01 18.67
C LYS A 24 10.17 0.59 18.32
N ASN A 25 11.07 -0.39 18.19
CA ASN A 25 10.67 -1.72 17.72
C ASN A 25 9.67 -2.40 18.67
N HIS A 26 9.73 -2.11 19.97
CA HIS A 26 8.79 -2.63 20.96
C HIS A 26 7.31 -2.29 20.65
N LEU A 27 7.05 -1.23 19.88
CA LEU A 27 5.68 -0.82 19.52
C LEU A 27 4.98 -1.83 18.61
N PHE A 28 5.73 -2.57 17.77
CA PHE A 28 5.16 -3.59 16.89
C PHE A 28 4.69 -4.83 17.65
N TYR A 29 5.15 -5.02 18.89
CA TYR A 29 4.86 -6.20 19.73
C TYR A 29 3.85 -5.91 20.86
N ALA A 30 3.25 -4.72 20.86
CA ALA A 30 2.11 -4.42 21.73
C ALA A 30 0.87 -5.25 21.35
N PRO A 31 -0.13 -5.42 22.23
CA PRO A 31 -1.41 -6.04 21.89
C PRO A 31 -2.03 -5.46 20.62
N ILE A 32 -2.58 -6.30 19.74
CA ILE A 32 -3.13 -5.86 18.44
C ILE A 32 -4.31 -4.90 18.62
N SER A 33 -5.18 -5.15 19.60
CA SER A 33 -6.30 -4.26 19.94
C SER A 33 -5.83 -2.87 20.38
N GLN A 34 -4.70 -2.79 21.11
CA GLN A 34 -4.10 -1.53 21.51
C GLN A 34 -3.51 -0.79 20.31
N GLN A 35 -2.80 -1.52 19.43
CA GLN A 35 -2.27 -0.94 18.19
C GLN A 35 -3.40 -0.39 17.31
N GLN A 36 -4.50 -1.15 17.15
CA GLN A 36 -5.71 -0.68 16.46
C GLN A 36 -6.27 0.58 17.09
N ALA A 37 -6.60 0.54 18.39
CA ALA A 37 -7.20 1.68 19.09
C ALA A 37 -6.36 2.97 18.99
N ILE A 38 -5.03 2.87 19.01
CA ILE A 38 -4.14 4.02 18.86
C ILE A 38 -4.12 4.54 17.42
N THR A 39 -4.04 3.65 16.45
CA THR A 39 -3.80 4.03 15.04
C THR A 39 -5.06 4.41 14.28
N THR A 40 -6.22 3.90 14.67
CA THR A 40 -7.53 4.27 14.10
C THR A 40 -8.17 5.46 14.81
N ALA A 41 -7.63 5.91 15.96
CA ALA A 41 -8.17 7.05 16.66
C ALA A 41 -8.19 8.31 15.79
N ASP A 42 -9.37 8.89 15.60
CA ASP A 42 -9.55 10.11 14.85
C ASP A 42 -9.01 11.33 15.61
N GLN A 43 -7.72 11.61 15.39
CA GLN A 43 -7.08 12.79 15.95
C GLN A 43 -7.54 14.06 15.23
N PRO A 44 -7.55 15.24 15.87
CA PRO A 44 -7.84 16.49 15.16
C PRO A 44 -6.81 16.81 14.07
N ALA A 45 -7.26 17.21 12.89
CA ALA A 45 -6.44 17.61 11.74
C ALA A 45 -5.90 19.04 11.90
N ASN A 46 -5.05 19.26 12.92
CA ASN A 46 -4.40 20.54 13.15
C ASN A 46 -3.32 20.84 12.10
N GLY A 47 -3.13 22.11 11.77
CA GLY A 47 -2.16 22.60 10.79
C GLY A 47 -2.76 22.88 9.41
N PRO A 48 -1.93 22.94 8.35
CA PRO A 48 -2.37 23.28 6.99
C PRO A 48 -2.98 22.07 6.27
N VAL A 49 -3.96 21.43 6.91
CA VAL A 49 -4.62 20.23 6.40
C VAL A 49 -6.13 20.44 6.41
N TRP A 50 -6.79 20.08 5.31
CA TRP A 50 -8.21 19.78 5.28
C TRP A 50 -8.39 18.29 5.53
N ALA A 51 -9.29 17.93 6.44
CA ALA A 51 -9.75 16.57 6.66
C ALA A 51 -11.29 16.58 6.72
N SER A 52 -11.93 15.99 5.71
CA SER A 52 -13.38 15.85 5.63
C SER A 52 -13.75 14.37 5.65
N ARG A 53 -14.35 13.91 6.75
CA ARG A 53 -14.76 12.53 6.99
C ARG A 53 -16.14 12.29 6.40
N THR A 54 -16.32 11.16 5.74
CA THR A 54 -17.63 10.74 5.23
C THR A 54 -17.69 9.22 5.14
N ILE A 55 -18.89 8.71 4.92
CA ILE A 55 -19.16 7.31 4.66
C ILE A 55 -19.57 7.16 3.20
N LEU A 56 -19.06 6.12 2.54
CA LEU A 56 -19.52 5.67 1.24
C LEU A 56 -20.43 4.45 1.47
N PRO A 57 -21.74 4.55 1.17
CA PRO A 57 -22.67 3.48 1.44
C PRO A 57 -22.31 2.25 0.62
N ALA A 58 -22.38 1.07 1.24
CA ALA A 58 -22.36 -0.17 0.49
C ALA A 58 -23.60 -0.29 -0.41
N PRO A 59 -23.49 -0.94 -1.59
CA PRO A 59 -24.68 -1.39 -2.31
C PRO A 59 -25.54 -2.31 -1.44
N GLU A 60 -26.85 -2.23 -1.60
CA GLU A 60 -27.81 -3.10 -0.88
C GLU A 60 -27.83 -4.55 -1.40
N ASP A 61 -27.27 -4.78 -2.60
CA ASP A 61 -27.23 -6.08 -3.26
C ASP A 61 -25.83 -6.74 -3.13
N ASP A 62 -25.78 -8.05 -3.35
CA ASP A 62 -24.57 -8.86 -3.20
C ASP A 62 -23.62 -8.79 -4.42
N SER A 63 -23.88 -7.94 -5.42
CA SER A 63 -23.16 -7.99 -6.71
C SER A 63 -21.65 -7.76 -6.58
N ILE A 64 -21.25 -6.90 -5.63
CA ILE A 64 -19.84 -6.65 -5.31
C ILE A 64 -19.19 -7.92 -4.72
N ILE A 65 -19.87 -8.54 -3.76
CA ILE A 65 -19.40 -9.76 -3.09
C ILE A 65 -19.31 -10.89 -4.10
N THR A 66 -20.34 -11.09 -4.91
CA THR A 66 -20.35 -12.11 -5.97
C THR A 66 -19.21 -11.89 -6.96
N ALA A 67 -19.04 -10.67 -7.47
CA ALA A 67 -18.00 -10.37 -8.45
C ALA A 67 -16.58 -10.59 -7.92
N ILE A 68 -16.28 -10.14 -6.70
CA ILE A 68 -14.95 -10.36 -6.10
C ILE A 68 -14.73 -11.84 -5.79
N THR A 69 -15.74 -12.53 -5.25
CA THR A 69 -15.63 -13.96 -4.94
C THR A 69 -15.36 -14.77 -6.20
N GLU A 70 -16.08 -14.53 -7.30
CA GLU A 70 -15.80 -15.13 -8.61
C GLU A 70 -14.36 -14.86 -9.07
N ALA A 71 -13.90 -13.61 -8.98
CA ALA A 71 -12.53 -13.26 -9.39
C ALA A 71 -11.45 -13.95 -8.53
N ILE A 72 -11.71 -14.16 -7.24
CA ILE A 72 -10.82 -14.93 -6.36
C ILE A 72 -10.75 -16.37 -6.86
N TYR A 73 -11.89 -17.04 -7.04
CA TYR A 73 -11.90 -18.42 -7.55
C TYR A 73 -11.31 -18.56 -8.97
N ASP A 74 -11.45 -17.55 -9.82
CA ASP A 74 -10.85 -17.53 -11.17
C ASP A 74 -9.32 -17.45 -11.13
N LEU A 75 -8.74 -16.79 -10.12
CA LEU A 75 -7.30 -16.59 -9.96
C LEU A 75 -6.64 -17.65 -9.07
N ASP A 76 -7.45 -18.43 -8.36
CA ASP A 76 -7.03 -19.46 -7.43
C ASP A 76 -6.49 -20.71 -8.16
N ASP A 77 -5.64 -21.46 -7.48
CA ASP A 77 -5.08 -22.73 -7.95
C ASP A 77 -5.90 -23.96 -7.49
N GLY A 78 -7.11 -23.75 -6.98
CA GLY A 78 -7.97 -24.76 -6.35
C GLY A 78 -7.77 -24.87 -4.84
N SER A 79 -7.00 -23.98 -4.22
CA SER A 79 -6.71 -23.97 -2.78
C SER A 79 -7.67 -23.11 -1.94
N CYS A 80 -8.51 -22.29 -2.58
CA CYS A 80 -9.54 -21.48 -1.94
C CYS A 80 -10.75 -22.34 -1.54
N THR A 81 -11.00 -22.44 -0.24
CA THR A 81 -12.20 -23.08 0.32
C THR A 81 -12.81 -22.20 1.41
N ASP A 82 -14.13 -22.22 1.51
CA ASP A 82 -14.90 -21.59 2.61
C ASP A 82 -14.58 -20.10 2.86
N LEU A 83 -14.33 -19.34 1.79
CA LEU A 83 -14.05 -17.91 1.89
C LEU A 83 -15.31 -17.13 2.28
N VAL A 84 -15.23 -16.40 3.38
CA VAL A 84 -16.30 -15.51 3.82
C VAL A 84 -15.96 -14.09 3.40
N ALA A 85 -16.70 -13.58 2.40
CA ALA A 85 -16.63 -12.20 1.96
C ALA A 85 -17.76 -11.39 2.62
N THR A 86 -17.43 -10.23 3.17
CA THR A 86 -18.41 -9.36 3.86
C THR A 86 -18.40 -7.96 3.25
N LEU A 87 -19.59 -7.38 3.11
CA LEU A 87 -19.80 -6.02 2.62
C LEU A 87 -20.18 -5.10 3.78
N ALA A 88 -19.68 -3.88 3.78
CA ALA A 88 -20.01 -2.87 4.78
C ALA A 88 -19.89 -1.47 4.17
N ASP A 89 -20.55 -0.50 4.79
CA ASP A 89 -20.32 0.91 4.54
C ASP A 89 -18.83 1.25 4.74
N VAL A 90 -18.26 2.00 3.79
CA VAL A 90 -16.84 2.29 3.75
C VAL A 90 -16.57 3.68 4.32
N GLN A 91 -15.84 3.72 5.43
CA GLN A 91 -15.38 4.97 6.02
C GLN A 91 -14.21 5.53 5.20
N VAL A 92 -14.23 6.83 4.95
CA VAL A 92 -13.20 7.52 4.19
C VAL A 92 -12.97 8.94 4.70
N GLN A 93 -11.79 9.47 4.39
CA GLN A 93 -11.46 10.87 4.64
C GLN A 93 -10.94 11.54 3.37
N TRP A 94 -11.59 12.61 2.95
CA TRP A 94 -11.01 13.55 2.00
C TRP A 94 -9.92 14.37 2.69
N SER A 95 -8.69 14.28 2.18
CA SER A 95 -7.52 15.00 2.66
C SER A 95 -7.02 15.98 1.62
N GLY A 96 -6.65 17.19 2.05
CA GLY A 96 -6.12 18.23 1.19
C GLY A 96 -5.19 19.19 1.93
N PHE A 97 -4.45 19.99 1.18
CA PHE A 97 -3.67 21.10 1.74
C PHE A 97 -4.59 22.29 2.04
N ARG A 98 -4.56 22.81 3.27
CA ARG A 98 -5.33 24.01 3.66
C ARG A 98 -4.44 25.24 3.54
N SER A 99 -4.75 26.10 2.58
CA SER A 99 -3.96 27.31 2.33
C SER A 99 -4.26 28.42 3.35
N GLY A 100 -3.34 29.36 3.53
CA GLY A 100 -3.56 30.56 4.34
C GLY A 100 -3.57 30.38 5.87
N VAL A 101 -3.21 29.20 6.39
CA VAL A 101 -3.20 28.92 7.84
C VAL A 101 -1.83 28.51 8.38
N GLY A 102 -1.65 28.65 9.70
CA GLY A 102 -0.40 28.28 10.39
C GLY A 102 -0.22 26.78 10.64
N LYS A 103 1.02 26.38 10.95
CA LYS A 103 1.39 24.97 11.24
C LYS A 103 0.66 24.34 12.44
N ARG A 104 0.10 25.15 13.33
CA ARG A 104 -0.63 24.72 14.54
C ARG A 104 -2.09 25.15 14.54
N GLU A 105 -2.59 25.65 13.41
CA GLU A 105 -3.99 26.08 13.28
C GLU A 105 -4.92 24.94 13.67
N LYS A 106 -6.00 25.23 14.40
CA LYS A 106 -6.91 24.16 14.81
C LYS A 106 -7.69 23.63 13.61
N GLU A 107 -8.10 22.37 13.72
CA GLU A 107 -9.10 21.83 12.79
C GLU A 107 -10.36 22.72 12.87
N PRO A 108 -10.94 23.15 11.74
CA PRO A 108 -12.10 24.04 11.78
C PRO A 108 -13.33 23.28 12.27
N ASN A 109 -14.07 23.88 13.21
CA ASN A 109 -15.30 23.31 13.75
C ASN A 109 -16.51 23.68 12.86
N ILE A 110 -16.60 23.04 11.70
CA ILE A 110 -17.68 23.19 10.70
C ILE A 110 -18.11 21.81 10.19
N SER A 111 -19.21 21.72 9.44
CA SER A 111 -19.69 20.45 8.89
C SER A 111 -18.65 19.79 7.97
N GLU A 112 -18.62 18.46 7.91
CA GLU A 112 -17.69 17.75 7.02
C GLU A 112 -17.91 18.15 5.54
N ARG A 113 -19.16 18.37 5.13
CA ARG A 113 -19.47 18.88 3.78
C ARG A 113 -18.86 20.27 3.53
N ASP A 114 -18.83 21.15 4.53
CA ASP A 114 -18.19 22.47 4.39
C ASP A 114 -16.66 22.38 4.46
N LYS A 115 -16.10 21.43 5.21
CA LYS A 115 -14.67 21.09 5.13
C LYS A 115 -14.31 20.62 3.72
N TYR A 116 -15.12 19.75 3.10
CA TYR A 116 -14.94 19.32 1.71
C TYR A 116 -15.01 20.50 0.73
N LYS A 117 -16.01 21.39 0.86
CA LYS A 117 -16.07 22.61 0.03
C LYS A 117 -14.83 23.50 0.22
N GLY A 118 -14.33 23.63 1.45
CA GLY A 118 -13.09 24.33 1.77
C GLY A 118 -11.88 23.70 1.08
N LEU A 119 -11.76 22.38 1.15
CA LEU A 119 -10.75 21.59 0.44
C LEU A 119 -10.79 21.86 -1.06
N MET A 120 -11.97 21.80 -1.68
CA MET A 120 -12.12 22.02 -3.13
C MET A 120 -11.77 23.46 -3.54
N LYS A 121 -11.92 24.45 -2.65
CA LYS A 121 -11.42 25.83 -2.89
C LYS A 121 -9.90 25.92 -2.90
N ASP A 122 -9.16 24.95 -2.36
CA ASP A 122 -7.69 24.88 -2.38
C ASP A 122 -7.15 23.92 -3.45
N THR A 123 -7.97 22.98 -3.95
CA THR A 123 -7.61 22.08 -5.06
C THR A 123 -7.49 22.85 -6.38
N ARG A 124 -6.41 22.61 -7.14
CA ARG A 124 -6.11 23.28 -8.44
C ARG A 124 -5.82 22.30 -9.58
N SER A 125 -5.72 21.01 -9.29
CA SER A 125 -5.57 19.92 -10.27
C SER A 125 -6.77 18.97 -10.16
N LYS A 126 -7.12 18.32 -11.28
CA LYS A 126 -8.12 17.24 -11.32
C LYS A 126 -7.62 15.94 -10.66
N THR A 127 -6.30 15.82 -10.47
CA THR A 127 -5.65 14.66 -9.83
C THR A 127 -6.30 14.32 -8.49
N THR A 128 -6.87 13.12 -8.42
CA THR A 128 -7.44 12.53 -7.22
C THR A 128 -6.63 11.29 -6.85
N ILE A 129 -6.03 11.28 -5.67
CA ILE A 129 -5.33 10.10 -5.16
C ILE A 129 -6.28 9.30 -4.29
N LEU A 130 -6.65 8.08 -4.70
CA LEU A 130 -7.29 7.11 -3.80
C LEU A 130 -6.19 6.42 -3.00
N TYR A 131 -6.04 6.84 -1.74
CA TYR A 131 -4.93 6.48 -0.88
C TYR A 131 -5.29 5.33 0.05
N VAL A 132 -4.46 4.29 0.09
CA VAL A 132 -4.62 3.09 0.92
C VAL A 132 -3.45 3.02 1.90
N HIS A 133 -3.74 3.08 3.19
CA HIS A 133 -2.69 3.12 4.21
C HIS A 133 -2.10 1.74 4.50
N GLY A 134 -0.83 1.73 4.91
CA GLY A 134 -0.15 0.57 5.46
C GLY A 134 -0.49 0.31 6.92
N GLY A 135 0.24 -0.63 7.54
CA GLY A 135 0.01 -1.03 8.93
C GLY A 135 -0.22 -2.54 9.10
N LEU A 136 0.45 -3.35 8.27
CA LEU A 136 0.44 -4.81 8.35
C LEU A 136 -0.97 -5.43 8.24
N ASN A 137 -1.89 -4.74 7.58
CA ASN A 137 -3.32 -5.08 7.43
C ASN A 137 -4.15 -5.11 8.73
N TYR A 138 -3.56 -4.82 9.90
CA TYR A 138 -4.27 -4.82 11.18
C TYR A 138 -4.20 -3.49 11.94
N SER A 139 -3.50 -2.49 11.43
CA SER A 139 -3.36 -1.17 12.05
C SER A 139 -3.35 -0.05 11.00
N GLY A 140 -3.42 1.20 11.46
CA GLY A 140 -3.47 2.40 10.63
C GLY A 140 -4.88 2.96 10.48
N GLY A 141 -4.97 4.14 9.87
CA GLY A 141 -6.22 4.80 9.57
C GLY A 141 -5.96 6.16 8.88
N PRO A 142 -7.00 6.85 8.40
CA PRO A 142 -6.83 8.12 7.72
C PRO A 142 -6.08 9.18 8.54
N ALA A 143 -6.23 9.14 9.87
CA ALA A 143 -5.54 10.04 10.80
C ALA A 143 -4.03 9.83 10.83
N SER A 144 -3.55 8.57 10.76
CA SER A 144 -2.12 8.24 10.87
C SER A 144 -1.32 8.66 9.65
N VAL A 145 -1.95 8.77 8.48
CA VAL A 145 -1.31 9.13 7.20
C VAL A 145 -1.64 10.56 6.71
N ARG A 146 -2.20 11.44 7.57
CA ARG A 146 -2.55 12.82 7.15
C ARG A 146 -1.37 13.65 6.69
N ALA A 147 -0.22 13.52 7.35
CA ALA A 147 0.99 14.26 6.96
C ALA A 147 1.41 13.89 5.53
N VAL A 148 1.32 12.61 5.18
CA VAL A 148 1.65 12.08 3.86
C VAL A 148 0.63 12.54 2.83
N THR A 149 -0.64 12.30 3.09
CA THR A 149 -1.72 12.59 2.13
C THR A 149 -1.91 14.09 1.91
N SER A 150 -1.71 14.94 2.92
CA SER A 150 -1.67 16.39 2.74
C SER A 150 -0.46 16.85 1.93
N THR A 151 0.72 16.25 2.15
CA THR A 151 1.92 16.55 1.34
C THR A 151 1.71 16.17 -0.13
N LEU A 152 1.15 14.97 -0.39
CA LEU A 152 0.82 14.54 -1.74
C LEU A 152 -0.23 15.46 -2.39
N ALA A 153 -1.29 15.82 -1.68
CA ALA A 153 -2.29 16.77 -2.16
C ALA A 153 -1.69 18.14 -2.47
N GLN A 154 -0.76 18.63 -1.63
CA GLN A 154 -0.06 19.89 -1.86
C GLN A 154 0.80 19.84 -3.13
N LEU A 155 1.65 18.80 -3.27
CA LEU A 155 2.61 18.67 -4.37
C LEU A 155 1.94 18.37 -5.72
N THR A 156 0.85 17.60 -5.70
CA THR A 156 0.00 17.38 -6.89
C THR A 156 -0.91 18.58 -7.18
N LYS A 157 -1.13 19.47 -6.21
CA LYS A 157 -2.21 20.46 -6.19
C LYS A 157 -3.61 19.84 -6.31
N GLY A 158 -3.70 18.53 -6.06
CA GLY A 158 -4.90 17.72 -6.18
C GLY A 158 -5.59 17.54 -4.83
N ARG A 159 -6.17 16.36 -4.65
CA ARG A 159 -6.83 15.91 -3.42
C ARG A 159 -6.62 14.42 -3.21
N CYS A 160 -6.74 13.97 -1.97
CA CYS A 160 -6.68 12.55 -1.64
C CYS A 160 -8.02 12.10 -1.05
N LEU A 161 -8.55 10.96 -1.48
CA LEU A 161 -9.54 10.20 -0.72
C LEU A 161 -8.79 9.07 -0.01
N VAL A 162 -8.74 9.12 1.32
CA VAL A 162 -8.04 8.13 2.14
C VAL A 162 -9.03 7.09 2.60
N LEU A 163 -8.77 5.84 2.24
CA LEU A 163 -9.57 4.69 2.65
C LEU A 163 -9.32 4.38 4.13
N GLU A 164 -10.38 4.14 4.89
CA GLU A 164 -10.31 3.52 6.21
C GLU A 164 -10.73 2.06 6.06
N GLN A 165 -9.86 1.26 5.44
CA GLN A 165 -10.18 -0.13 5.17
C GLN A 165 -10.38 -0.91 6.47
N ARG A 166 -11.31 -1.86 6.46
CA ARG A 166 -11.52 -2.74 7.61
C ARG A 166 -10.25 -3.52 7.92
N LEU A 167 -9.97 -3.73 9.20
CA LEU A 167 -8.71 -4.31 9.64
C LEU A 167 -8.84 -5.79 10.02
N ALA A 168 -7.80 -6.56 9.75
CA ALA A 168 -7.60 -7.90 10.31
C ALA A 168 -7.28 -7.80 11.82
N PRO A 169 -7.55 -8.84 12.63
CA PRO A 169 -8.10 -10.14 12.25
C PRO A 169 -9.62 -10.20 12.14
N GLN A 170 -10.34 -9.15 12.54
CA GLN A 170 -11.81 -9.09 12.52
C GLN A 170 -12.36 -9.16 11.09
N ASN A 171 -11.68 -8.50 10.15
CA ASN A 171 -12.03 -8.46 8.74
C ASN A 171 -10.80 -8.84 7.89
N PRO A 172 -10.44 -10.14 7.79
CA PRO A 172 -9.33 -10.59 6.97
C PRO A 172 -9.64 -10.43 5.47
N PHE A 173 -8.71 -10.83 4.61
CA PHE A 173 -8.96 -10.98 3.18
C PHE A 173 -10.29 -11.75 2.94
N PRO A 174 -11.18 -11.27 2.05
CA PRO A 174 -11.01 -10.18 1.08
C PRO A 174 -11.62 -8.83 1.50
N ALA A 175 -11.99 -8.64 2.77
CA ALA A 175 -12.75 -7.46 3.21
C ALA A 175 -12.11 -6.09 2.84
N PRO A 176 -10.79 -5.87 3.01
CA PRO A 176 -10.19 -4.59 2.60
C PRO A 176 -10.21 -4.34 1.09
N LEU A 177 -10.13 -5.41 0.29
CA LEU A 177 -10.18 -5.34 -1.16
C LEU A 177 -11.59 -4.98 -1.65
N ILE A 178 -12.61 -5.50 -0.97
CA ILE A 178 -14.02 -5.10 -1.17
C ILE A 178 -14.20 -3.61 -0.84
N ASP A 179 -13.67 -3.14 0.29
CA ASP A 179 -13.76 -1.73 0.68
C ASP A 179 -13.12 -0.81 -0.36
N LEU A 180 -11.96 -1.20 -0.90
CA LEU A 180 -11.29 -0.45 -1.95
C LEU A 180 -12.09 -0.44 -3.27
N LEU A 181 -12.73 -1.55 -3.66
CA LEU A 181 -13.61 -1.58 -4.83
C LEU A 181 -14.82 -0.65 -4.65
N VAL A 182 -15.48 -0.71 -3.49
CA VAL A 182 -16.60 0.18 -3.17
C VAL A 182 -16.17 1.64 -3.19
N ALA A 183 -15.01 1.97 -2.61
CA ALA A 183 -14.46 3.32 -2.65
C ALA A 183 -14.17 3.79 -4.08
N TYR A 184 -13.53 2.95 -4.89
CA TYR A 184 -13.23 3.26 -6.29
C TYR A 184 -14.50 3.49 -7.12
N LEU A 185 -15.49 2.59 -7.01
CA LEU A 185 -16.76 2.74 -7.72
C LEU A 185 -17.57 3.94 -7.23
N SER A 186 -17.49 4.27 -5.95
CA SER A 186 -18.12 5.48 -5.40
C SER A 186 -17.49 6.76 -5.95
N LEU A 187 -16.18 6.77 -6.24
CA LEU A 187 -15.53 7.89 -6.93
C LEU A 187 -16.06 8.07 -8.35
N LEU A 188 -16.21 6.97 -9.10
CA LEU A 188 -16.68 6.98 -10.49
C LEU A 188 -18.20 7.23 -10.61
N TYR A 189 -18.97 6.64 -9.72
CA TYR A 189 -20.43 6.58 -9.77
C TYR A 189 -21.04 6.95 -8.41
N PRO A 190 -20.81 8.19 -7.93
CA PRO A 190 -21.21 8.56 -6.58
C PRO A 190 -22.71 8.37 -6.33
N PRO A 191 -23.09 7.99 -5.10
CA PRO A 191 -24.47 8.04 -4.66
C PRO A 191 -24.95 9.50 -4.60
N LYS A 192 -26.28 9.69 -4.60
CA LYS A 192 -26.93 11.00 -4.70
C LYS A 192 -26.43 12.02 -3.66
N ASP A 193 -26.15 11.58 -2.44
CA ASP A 193 -25.76 12.45 -1.32
C ASP A 193 -24.24 12.56 -1.11
N ALA A 194 -23.44 12.02 -2.04
CA ALA A 194 -21.99 12.14 -1.98
C ALA A 194 -21.53 13.60 -1.89
N PHE A 195 -20.34 13.81 -1.33
CA PHE A 195 -19.77 15.17 -1.24
C PHE A 195 -19.22 15.66 -2.57
N HIS A 196 -18.96 14.75 -3.50
CA HIS A 196 -18.28 15.00 -4.76
C HIS A 196 -19.14 14.56 -5.96
N GLU A 197 -18.84 15.13 -7.12
CA GLU A 197 -19.37 14.67 -8.41
C GLU A 197 -18.57 13.47 -8.93
N ALA A 198 -19.08 12.81 -9.97
CA ALA A 198 -18.38 11.71 -10.62
C ALA A 198 -16.98 12.14 -11.06
N ILE A 199 -15.98 11.33 -10.74
CA ILE A 199 -14.59 11.56 -11.12
C ILE A 199 -14.26 10.63 -12.27
N ASN A 200 -13.64 11.14 -13.34
CA ASN A 200 -13.21 10.29 -14.44
C ASN A 200 -12.11 9.33 -13.97
N PRO A 201 -12.07 8.09 -14.45
CA PRO A 201 -11.02 7.13 -14.06
C PRO A 201 -9.61 7.62 -14.41
N GLU A 202 -9.47 8.37 -15.50
CA GLU A 202 -8.23 9.04 -15.95
C GLU A 202 -7.77 10.20 -15.03
N ASP A 203 -8.57 10.57 -14.04
CA ASP A 203 -8.23 11.56 -13.02
C ASP A 203 -7.88 10.92 -11.66
N ILE A 204 -7.93 9.59 -11.56
CA ILE A 204 -7.68 8.84 -10.33
C ILE A 204 -6.33 8.13 -10.39
N VAL A 205 -5.50 8.29 -9.36
CA VAL A 205 -4.32 7.45 -9.14
C VAL A 205 -4.51 6.70 -7.83
N ILE A 206 -4.33 5.37 -7.86
CA ILE A 206 -4.39 4.56 -6.65
C ILE A 206 -2.98 4.49 -6.06
N ALA A 207 -2.83 4.89 -4.80
CA ALA A 207 -1.54 4.97 -4.15
C ALA A 207 -1.59 4.42 -2.73
N GLY A 208 -0.47 3.88 -2.25
CA GLY A 208 -0.41 3.35 -0.90
C GLY A 208 0.99 2.87 -0.53
N GLU A 209 1.19 2.62 0.76
CA GLU A 209 2.47 2.15 1.29
C GLU A 209 2.35 0.79 1.99
N SER A 210 3.44 0.00 2.00
CA SER A 210 3.51 -1.24 2.78
C SER A 210 2.36 -2.19 2.44
N SER A 211 1.58 -2.65 3.43
CA SER A 211 0.37 -3.45 3.23
C SER A 211 -0.75 -2.72 2.47
N GLY A 212 -0.79 -1.39 2.50
CA GLY A 212 -1.70 -0.61 1.64
C GLY A 212 -1.23 -0.60 0.18
N GLY A 213 0.09 -0.60 -0.04
CA GLY A 213 0.69 -0.81 -1.35
C GLY A 213 0.45 -2.22 -1.90
N ASN A 214 0.44 -3.24 -1.05
CA ASN A 214 -0.01 -4.59 -1.38
C ASN A 214 -1.46 -4.57 -1.89
N LEU A 215 -2.37 -3.97 -1.11
CA LEU A 215 -3.78 -3.87 -1.49
C LEU A 215 -4.02 -3.10 -2.80
N CYS A 216 -3.18 -2.10 -3.11
CA CYS A 216 -3.20 -1.43 -4.42
C CYS A 216 -2.86 -2.41 -5.57
N LEU A 217 -1.88 -3.30 -5.38
CA LEU A 217 -1.49 -4.29 -6.38
C LEU A 217 -2.50 -5.43 -6.48
N ASP A 218 -3.06 -5.89 -5.36
CA ASP A 218 -4.19 -6.83 -5.36
C ASP A 218 -5.36 -6.26 -6.18
N PHE A 219 -5.67 -4.98 -5.97
CA PHE A 219 -6.72 -4.30 -6.72
C PHE A 219 -6.41 -4.18 -8.21
N LEU A 220 -5.16 -3.93 -8.59
CA LEU A 220 -4.74 -3.95 -10.00
C LEU A 220 -5.02 -5.31 -10.66
N LEU A 221 -4.68 -6.41 -9.97
CA LEU A 221 -4.89 -7.77 -10.46
C LEU A 221 -6.38 -8.14 -10.50
N LEU A 222 -7.16 -7.68 -9.52
CA LEU A 222 -8.63 -7.79 -9.55
C LEU A 222 -9.21 -7.06 -10.77
N LEU A 223 -8.77 -5.83 -11.04
CA LEU A 223 -9.21 -5.07 -12.21
C LEU A 223 -8.82 -5.76 -13.53
N GLN A 224 -7.65 -6.40 -13.60
CA GLN A 224 -7.24 -7.22 -14.75
C GLN A 224 -8.18 -8.40 -14.97
N ASN A 225 -8.52 -9.14 -13.91
CA ASN A 225 -9.49 -10.22 -14.02
C ASN A 225 -10.85 -9.68 -14.51
N PHE A 226 -11.33 -8.56 -13.95
CA PHE A 226 -12.55 -7.92 -14.42
C PHE A 226 -12.49 -7.48 -15.88
N GLN A 227 -11.39 -6.91 -16.37
CA GLN A 227 -11.27 -6.56 -17.80
C GLN A 227 -11.43 -7.78 -18.71
N GLN A 228 -10.97 -8.95 -18.28
CA GLN A 228 -11.01 -10.18 -19.07
C GLN A 228 -12.35 -10.94 -18.97
N ARG A 229 -13.00 -10.88 -17.81
CA ARG A 229 -14.13 -11.75 -17.46
C ARG A 229 -15.43 -11.00 -17.18
N LYS A 230 -15.36 -9.89 -16.45
CA LYS A 230 -16.52 -9.19 -15.88
C LYS A 230 -16.32 -7.66 -15.87
N PRO A 231 -16.31 -7.00 -17.04
CA PRO A 231 -15.97 -5.56 -17.14
C PRO A 231 -17.07 -4.64 -16.60
N ARG A 232 -18.23 -5.19 -16.25
CA ARG A 232 -19.39 -4.47 -15.71
C ARG A 232 -20.01 -5.22 -14.54
N ILE A 233 -20.53 -4.46 -13.58
CA ILE A 233 -21.20 -4.97 -12.37
C ILE A 233 -22.40 -4.09 -12.02
N SER A 234 -23.34 -4.61 -11.23
CA SER A 234 -24.33 -3.76 -10.57
C SER A 234 -23.67 -2.98 -9.44
N PHE A 235 -23.96 -1.69 -9.33
CA PHE A 235 -23.54 -0.83 -8.24
C PHE A 235 -24.63 0.22 -7.98
N HIS A 236 -25.25 0.17 -6.79
CA HIS A 236 -26.44 0.96 -6.43
C HIS A 236 -27.55 0.89 -7.49
N GLY A 237 -27.91 -0.33 -7.90
CA GLY A 237 -29.00 -0.58 -8.86
C GLY A 237 -28.69 -0.18 -10.32
N ARG A 238 -27.44 0.17 -10.64
CA ARG A 238 -27.00 0.53 -11.99
C ARG A 238 -25.93 -0.41 -12.48
N CYS A 239 -26.02 -0.87 -13.74
CA CYS A 239 -24.95 -1.61 -14.38
C CYS A 239 -23.83 -0.66 -14.84
N VAL A 240 -22.69 -0.66 -14.13
CA VAL A 240 -21.58 0.26 -14.34
C VAL A 240 -20.33 -0.46 -14.86
N SER A 241 -19.45 0.25 -15.57
CA SER A 241 -18.14 -0.27 -16.01
C SER A 241 -17.09 -0.15 -14.91
N ILE A 242 -16.07 -1.01 -14.93
CA ILE A 242 -14.94 -0.96 -13.99
C ILE A 242 -13.64 -0.69 -14.76
N PRO A 243 -13.38 0.54 -15.23
CA PRO A 243 -12.15 0.86 -15.96
C PRO A 243 -10.92 0.88 -15.03
N TYR A 244 -9.72 0.78 -15.60
CA TYR A 244 -8.50 1.11 -14.87
C TYR A 244 -8.43 2.59 -14.47
N PRO A 245 -7.83 2.92 -13.31
CA PRO A 245 -7.47 4.29 -12.97
C PRO A 245 -6.32 4.78 -13.86
N ALA A 246 -5.99 6.07 -13.78
CA ALA A 246 -4.89 6.71 -14.51
C ALA A 246 -3.51 6.12 -14.19
N GLY A 247 -3.33 5.51 -13.03
CA GLY A 247 -2.06 4.90 -12.63
C GLY A 247 -2.09 4.28 -11.23
N PHE A 248 -1.03 3.55 -10.90
CA PHE A 248 -0.77 2.99 -9.58
C PHE A 248 0.57 3.49 -9.05
N ALA A 249 0.65 3.93 -7.79
CA ALA A 249 1.86 4.49 -7.23
C ALA A 249 2.11 3.99 -5.80
N THR A 250 3.02 3.02 -5.66
CA THR A 250 3.25 2.33 -4.40
C THR A 250 4.61 2.64 -3.78
N PHE A 251 4.66 2.64 -2.45
CA PHE A 251 5.89 2.83 -1.67
C PHE A 251 6.08 1.66 -0.71
N CYS A 252 7.20 0.94 -0.82
CA CYS A 252 7.52 -0.23 -0.01
C CYS A 252 6.41 -1.30 -0.05
N ALA A 253 5.70 -1.49 -1.17
CA ALA A 253 4.58 -2.42 -1.22
C ALA A 253 5.03 -3.85 -0.89
N GLN A 254 4.29 -4.51 -0.01
CA GLN A 254 4.49 -5.93 0.26
C GLN A 254 3.92 -6.76 -0.90
N GLY A 255 4.75 -7.61 -1.52
CA GLY A 255 4.36 -8.47 -2.63
C GLY A 255 4.15 -9.93 -2.24
N ASP A 256 4.81 -10.37 -1.17
CA ASP A 256 4.84 -11.78 -0.75
C ASP A 256 4.51 -11.91 0.74
N ALA A 257 3.37 -12.53 1.05
CA ALA A 257 2.96 -12.82 2.43
C ALA A 257 3.72 -14.02 3.04
N THR A 258 4.49 -14.78 2.25
CA THR A 258 5.33 -15.89 2.72
C THR A 258 6.77 -15.46 3.08
N MET A 259 7.15 -14.20 2.80
CA MET A 259 8.47 -13.63 3.13
C MET A 259 9.65 -14.43 2.54
N SER A 260 9.58 -14.78 1.25
CA SER A 260 10.45 -15.79 0.64
C SER A 260 11.60 -15.26 -0.20
N PHE A 261 11.61 -13.97 -0.51
CA PHE A 261 12.61 -13.38 -1.39
C PHE A 261 14.02 -13.26 -0.75
N PRO A 262 15.11 -13.39 -1.53
CA PRO A 262 16.48 -13.30 -1.01
C PRO A 262 16.78 -12.02 -0.22
N SER A 263 16.20 -10.88 -0.63
CA SER A 263 16.32 -9.60 0.08
C SER A 263 15.90 -9.67 1.54
N TYR A 264 15.02 -10.59 1.96
CA TYR A 264 14.71 -10.78 3.37
C TYR A 264 15.97 -11.10 4.18
N ALA A 265 16.80 -12.04 3.74
CA ALA A 265 18.05 -12.35 4.43
C ALA A 265 19.14 -11.29 4.18
N GLN A 266 19.30 -10.86 2.92
CA GLN A 266 20.42 -10.00 2.51
C GLN A 266 20.33 -8.58 3.05
N ASN A 267 19.11 -8.01 3.11
CA ASN A 267 18.88 -6.63 3.50
C ASN A 267 18.51 -6.46 4.97
N LYS A 268 18.48 -7.54 5.77
CA LYS A 268 18.20 -7.52 7.21
C LYS A 268 18.92 -6.40 7.96
N LYS A 269 20.17 -6.08 7.62
CA LYS A 269 20.96 -5.05 8.32
C LYS A 269 20.48 -3.62 8.09
N TYR A 270 19.73 -3.36 7.01
CA TYR A 270 19.23 -2.03 6.64
C TYR A 270 17.80 -1.77 7.11
N ASP A 271 17.04 -2.80 7.46
CA ASP A 271 15.58 -2.70 7.56
C ASP A 271 15.04 -2.62 9.00
N ILE A 272 13.93 -1.94 9.24
CA ILE A 272 13.27 -1.97 10.54
C ILE A 272 12.41 -3.22 10.76
N ILE A 273 12.13 -3.99 9.70
CA ILE A 273 11.35 -5.23 9.77
C ILE A 273 12.23 -6.40 10.23
N ASP A 274 11.72 -7.16 11.21
CA ASP A 274 12.36 -8.34 11.79
C ASP A 274 12.16 -9.61 10.93
N ASP A 275 12.82 -10.71 11.31
CA ASP A 275 12.72 -12.00 10.60
C ASP A 275 11.38 -12.69 10.81
N ILE A 276 10.69 -12.36 11.91
CA ILE A 276 9.42 -12.95 12.30
C ILE A 276 8.38 -11.85 12.28
N HIS A 277 7.26 -12.08 11.59
CA HIS A 277 6.14 -11.15 11.61
C HIS A 277 5.68 -10.93 13.06
N PRO A 278 5.44 -9.68 13.53
CA PRO A 278 5.19 -9.41 14.95
C PRO A 278 4.05 -10.25 15.55
N THR A 279 3.00 -10.51 14.77
CA THR A 279 1.83 -11.31 15.17
C THR A 279 2.14 -12.80 15.36
N LEU A 280 3.29 -13.29 14.89
CA LEU A 280 3.72 -14.69 15.04
C LEU A 280 4.88 -14.82 16.04
N SER A 281 5.29 -13.71 16.66
CA SER A 281 6.40 -13.70 17.61
C SER A 281 5.96 -14.18 18.99
N ASP A 282 6.83 -14.93 19.66
CA ASP A 282 6.65 -15.28 21.08
C ASP A 282 6.76 -14.05 22.01
N THR A 283 7.19 -12.89 21.49
CA THR A 283 7.30 -11.63 22.25
C THR A 283 6.03 -10.77 22.22
N ILE A 284 5.07 -11.05 21.32
CA ILE A 284 3.83 -10.28 21.29
C ILE A 284 2.95 -10.64 22.48
N THR A 285 2.30 -9.65 23.06
CA THR A 285 1.30 -9.87 24.13
C THR A 285 -0.04 -10.24 23.49
N PRO A 286 -0.58 -11.45 23.74
CA PRO A 286 -1.91 -11.84 23.25
C PRO A 286 -3.00 -10.95 23.85
N ASP A 287 -4.10 -10.80 23.12
CA ASP A 287 -5.29 -10.11 23.60
C ASP A 287 -6.58 -10.73 23.04
N SER A 288 -7.70 -10.04 23.23
CA SER A 288 -9.02 -10.54 22.86
C SER A 288 -9.23 -10.72 21.36
N ILE A 289 -8.36 -10.19 20.50
CA ILE A 289 -8.50 -10.29 19.05
C ILE A 289 -7.38 -11.09 18.39
N TRP A 290 -6.21 -11.24 19.04
CA TRP A 290 -5.10 -12.04 18.52
C TRP A 290 -4.36 -12.86 19.60
N PRO A 291 -4.17 -14.18 19.43
CA PRO A 291 -4.55 -15.01 18.27
C PRO A 291 -6.07 -15.07 18.06
N SER A 292 -6.51 -15.14 16.80
CA SER A 292 -7.94 -15.25 16.47
C SER A 292 -8.52 -16.59 16.92
N THR A 293 -9.84 -16.69 16.99
CA THR A 293 -10.56 -17.97 17.17
C THR A 293 -11.43 -18.25 15.93
N PRO A 294 -11.15 -19.32 15.15
CA PRO A 294 -10.01 -20.22 15.27
C PRO A 294 -8.67 -19.52 14.98
N PRO A 295 -7.55 -20.07 15.49
CA PRO A 295 -6.21 -19.51 15.26
C PRO A 295 -5.82 -19.63 13.79
N ARG A 296 -5.00 -18.68 13.31
CA ARG A 296 -4.53 -18.60 11.92
C ARG A 296 -3.02 -18.63 11.85
N SER A 297 -2.48 -18.98 10.69
CA SER A 297 -1.04 -18.92 10.39
C SER A 297 -0.59 -17.52 9.94
N HIS A 298 -1.52 -16.67 9.55
CA HIS A 298 -1.29 -15.29 9.14
C HIS A 298 -2.46 -14.42 9.60
N ILE A 299 -2.20 -13.19 10.01
CA ILE A 299 -3.25 -12.33 10.57
C ILE A 299 -4.27 -11.91 9.50
N TYR A 300 -3.78 -11.62 8.29
CA TYR A 300 -4.59 -11.13 7.17
C TYR A 300 -5.23 -12.25 6.33
N SER A 301 -4.54 -13.39 6.18
CA SER A 301 -5.06 -14.50 5.36
C SER A 301 -5.96 -15.38 6.23
N PRO A 302 -7.22 -15.65 5.83
CA PRO A 302 -8.13 -16.46 6.63
C PRO A 302 -7.69 -17.93 6.71
N SER A 303 -6.90 -18.41 5.74
CA SER A 303 -6.30 -19.75 5.75
C SER A 303 -4.84 -19.72 5.29
N THR A 304 -4.04 -20.73 5.66
CA THR A 304 -2.66 -20.87 5.16
C THR A 304 -2.62 -21.08 3.66
N ASN A 305 -3.65 -21.73 3.09
CA ASN A 305 -3.69 -22.05 1.66
C ASN A 305 -3.74 -20.79 0.80
N LEU A 306 -4.53 -19.80 1.23
CA LEU A 306 -4.72 -18.55 0.51
C LEU A 306 -3.52 -17.60 0.57
N ILE A 307 -2.50 -17.86 1.39
CA ILE A 307 -1.39 -16.92 1.52
C ILE A 307 -0.61 -16.71 0.22
N THR A 308 -0.62 -17.71 -0.67
CA THR A 308 0.00 -17.65 -2.00
C THR A 308 -0.99 -17.25 -3.09
N HIS A 309 -2.24 -16.93 -2.74
CA HIS A 309 -3.25 -16.48 -3.69
C HIS A 309 -2.81 -15.15 -4.32
N PRO A 310 -2.98 -14.92 -5.64
CA PRO A 310 -2.52 -13.70 -6.32
C PRO A 310 -3.10 -12.39 -5.78
N LEU A 311 -4.27 -12.43 -5.14
CA LEU A 311 -4.90 -11.28 -4.46
C LEU A 311 -4.55 -11.15 -2.96
N ILE A 312 -3.52 -11.87 -2.50
CA ILE A 312 -2.85 -11.68 -1.21
C ILE A 312 -1.34 -11.48 -1.43
N SER A 313 -0.76 -12.29 -2.32
CA SER A 313 0.65 -12.21 -2.72
C SER A 313 0.75 -11.97 -4.24
N PRO A 314 0.70 -10.72 -4.72
CA PRO A 314 0.74 -10.37 -6.14
C PRO A 314 1.89 -10.99 -6.94
N VAL A 315 3.01 -11.31 -6.28
CA VAL A 315 4.15 -12.00 -6.89
C VAL A 315 3.78 -13.38 -7.47
N SER A 316 2.73 -14.04 -6.98
CA SER A 316 2.28 -15.34 -7.52
C SER A 316 1.39 -15.20 -8.75
N SER A 317 1.02 -13.98 -9.15
CA SER A 317 0.14 -13.77 -10.30
C SER A 317 0.80 -14.18 -11.62
N LYS A 318 0.11 -15.07 -12.36
CA LYS A 318 0.48 -15.47 -13.73
C LYS A 318 0.19 -14.39 -14.77
N SER A 319 -0.74 -13.49 -14.47
CA SER A 319 -1.25 -12.50 -15.43
C SER A 319 -1.19 -11.11 -14.82
N TRP A 320 -0.47 -10.23 -15.51
CA TRP A 320 -0.44 -8.80 -15.23
C TRP A 320 -1.25 -8.05 -16.30
N PRO A 321 -1.71 -6.81 -16.02
CA PRO A 321 -2.42 -5.99 -16.99
C PRO A 321 -1.73 -5.96 -18.35
N SER A 322 -2.45 -6.36 -19.40
CA SER A 322 -1.91 -6.46 -20.77
C SER A 322 -2.74 -5.68 -21.81
N ILE A 323 -3.99 -5.34 -21.49
CA ILE A 323 -4.85 -4.53 -22.34
C ILE A 323 -4.89 -3.12 -21.77
N LYS A 324 -4.18 -2.19 -22.43
CA LYS A 324 -4.02 -0.79 -21.97
C LYS A 324 -3.60 -0.71 -20.49
N PRO A 325 -2.48 -1.34 -20.11
CA PRO A 325 -2.05 -1.36 -18.72
C PRO A 325 -1.80 0.07 -18.19
N PRO A 326 -2.26 0.39 -16.97
CA PRO A 326 -1.98 1.68 -16.37
C PRO A 326 -0.48 1.82 -16.05
N PRO A 327 0.09 3.03 -16.12
CA PRO A 327 1.44 3.28 -15.67
C PRO A 327 1.58 3.01 -14.16
N MET A 328 2.78 2.55 -13.76
CA MET A 328 3.05 2.19 -12.37
C MET A 328 4.33 2.85 -11.83
N PHE A 329 4.27 3.28 -10.58
CA PHE A 329 5.39 3.78 -9.80
C PHE A 329 5.64 2.86 -8.61
N PHE A 330 6.90 2.51 -8.41
CA PHE A 330 7.38 1.73 -7.28
C PHE A 330 8.53 2.48 -6.62
N ALA A 331 8.52 2.58 -5.30
CA ALA A 331 9.66 3.10 -4.54
C ALA A 331 9.98 2.21 -3.35
N TYR A 332 11.26 1.91 -3.13
CA TYR A 332 11.72 1.03 -2.06
C TYR A 332 13.00 1.57 -1.41
N GLY A 333 13.19 1.26 -0.14
CA GLY A 333 14.50 1.33 0.50
C GLY A 333 15.42 0.19 0.04
N GLN A 334 16.59 0.05 0.65
CA GLN A 334 17.36 -1.19 0.60
C GLN A 334 16.84 -2.15 1.68
N GLU A 335 15.55 -2.42 1.59
CA GLU A 335 14.75 -3.12 2.58
C GLU A 335 14.53 -4.59 2.20
N ARG A 336 13.86 -5.36 3.06
CA ARG A 336 13.60 -6.78 2.85
C ARG A 336 12.62 -7.05 1.71
N MET A 337 11.72 -6.11 1.41
CA MET A 337 10.74 -6.19 0.32
C MET A 337 11.27 -5.69 -1.04
N LEU A 338 12.56 -5.38 -1.15
CA LEU A 338 13.09 -4.79 -2.38
C LEU A 338 13.00 -5.74 -3.59
N ASP A 339 13.36 -7.02 -3.42
CA ASP A 339 13.41 -7.95 -4.56
C ASP A 339 12.00 -8.32 -5.05
N GLU A 340 11.01 -8.45 -4.17
CA GLU A 340 9.61 -8.64 -4.56
C GLU A 340 9.07 -7.43 -5.33
N GLY A 341 9.42 -6.21 -4.92
CA GLY A 341 9.08 -4.98 -5.65
C GLY A 341 9.67 -4.98 -7.06
N ARG A 342 10.95 -5.32 -7.19
CA ARG A 342 11.63 -5.44 -8.50
C ARG A 342 10.99 -6.52 -9.36
N PHE A 343 10.67 -7.67 -8.77
CA PHE A 343 10.04 -8.78 -9.48
C PHE A 343 8.66 -8.37 -10.02
N MET A 344 7.79 -7.79 -9.19
CA MET A 344 6.48 -7.29 -9.62
C MET A 344 6.58 -6.24 -10.73
N ALA A 345 7.52 -5.31 -10.61
CA ALA A 345 7.79 -4.31 -11.63
C ALA A 345 8.26 -4.93 -12.96
N LYS A 346 9.13 -5.96 -12.92
CA LYS A 346 9.56 -6.73 -14.10
C LYS A 346 8.35 -7.43 -14.75
N GLN A 347 7.47 -8.04 -13.97
CA GLN A 347 6.28 -8.71 -14.49
C GLN A 347 5.30 -7.73 -15.16
N ALA A 348 5.03 -6.58 -14.52
CA ALA A 348 4.18 -5.53 -15.09
C ALA A 348 4.79 -4.93 -16.36
N PHE A 349 6.11 -4.69 -16.37
CA PHE A 349 6.83 -4.21 -17.56
C PHE A 349 6.76 -5.21 -18.72
N LYS A 350 6.99 -6.51 -18.46
CA LYS A 350 6.86 -7.58 -19.47
C LYS A 350 5.44 -7.66 -20.04
N ALA A 351 4.41 -7.29 -19.26
CA ALA A 351 3.03 -7.21 -19.72
C ALA A 351 2.68 -5.91 -20.49
N GLY A 352 3.61 -4.96 -20.58
CA GLY A 352 3.48 -3.74 -21.37
C GLY A 352 3.18 -2.46 -20.57
N ALA A 353 3.18 -2.53 -19.23
CA ALA A 353 2.99 -1.36 -18.39
C ALA A 353 4.21 -0.42 -18.44
N SER A 354 3.97 0.89 -18.35
CA SER A 354 5.04 1.87 -18.17
C SER A 354 5.45 1.94 -16.71
N ILE A 355 6.72 1.70 -16.40
CA ILE A 355 7.21 1.58 -15.03
C ILE A 355 8.25 2.67 -14.70
N GLN A 356 8.08 3.28 -13.52
CA GLN A 356 9.12 4.03 -12.82
C GLN A 356 9.44 3.34 -11.50
N PHE A 357 10.69 2.90 -11.33
CA PHE A 357 11.18 2.24 -10.13
C PHE A 357 12.24 3.09 -9.45
N HIS A 358 12.05 3.41 -8.17
CA HIS A 358 13.01 4.15 -7.35
C HIS A 358 13.54 3.28 -6.21
N GLN A 359 14.85 3.11 -6.13
CA GLN A 359 15.51 2.43 -5.05
C GLN A 359 16.38 3.41 -4.25
N TYR A 360 16.21 3.43 -2.94
CA TYR A 360 16.97 4.28 -2.02
C TYR A 360 17.90 3.42 -1.17
N ASN A 361 19.20 3.44 -1.48
CA ASN A 361 20.15 2.55 -0.81
C ASN A 361 20.39 2.94 0.65
N ALA A 362 20.68 1.93 1.48
CA ALA A 362 20.88 2.04 2.93
C ALA A 362 19.68 2.57 3.75
N LEU A 363 18.48 2.62 3.16
CA LEU A 363 17.27 3.08 3.85
C LEU A 363 16.31 1.92 4.15
N PRO A 364 15.64 1.94 5.32
CA PRO A 364 14.72 0.87 5.75
C PRO A 364 13.35 0.97 5.07
N HIS A 365 12.50 -0.02 5.35
CA HIS A 365 11.06 0.06 5.11
C HIS A 365 10.47 1.37 5.62
N ILE A 366 9.57 1.95 4.81
CA ILE A 366 8.83 3.20 5.09
C ILE A 366 9.69 4.40 5.51
N PHE A 367 10.98 4.46 5.15
CA PHE A 367 11.91 5.51 5.60
C PHE A 367 11.36 6.94 5.47
N ALA A 368 10.58 7.23 4.42
CA ALA A 368 10.04 8.56 4.18
C ALA A 368 9.02 9.03 5.22
N PHE A 369 8.42 8.10 5.98
CA PHE A 369 7.42 8.39 7.00
C PHE A 369 8.06 8.62 8.36
N ILE A 370 9.25 8.06 8.57
CA ILE A 370 9.90 7.97 9.87
C ILE A 370 11.18 8.82 9.95
N ALA A 371 11.77 9.21 8.81
CA ALA A 371 13.00 9.99 8.75
C ALA A 371 12.82 11.33 8.01
N GLN A 372 13.26 12.42 8.64
CA GLN A 372 13.36 13.75 8.02
C GLN A 372 14.74 13.92 7.37
N ILE A 373 14.90 13.33 6.18
CA ILE A 373 16.13 13.33 5.40
C ILE A 373 15.86 13.77 3.96
N PRO A 374 16.87 14.23 3.19
CA PRO A 374 16.68 14.67 1.82
C PRO A 374 16.02 13.63 0.90
N GLN A 375 16.33 12.34 1.12
CA GLN A 375 15.75 11.22 0.38
C GLN A 375 14.23 11.14 0.55
N SER A 376 13.71 11.42 1.75
CA SER A 376 12.26 11.43 2.02
C SER A 376 11.57 12.54 1.23
N ALA A 377 12.13 13.75 1.24
CA ALA A 377 11.59 14.89 0.49
C ALA A 377 11.65 14.65 -1.03
N HIS A 378 12.75 14.05 -1.50
CA HIS A 378 12.90 13.64 -2.89
C HIS A 378 11.84 12.59 -3.28
N LEU A 379 11.62 11.56 -2.47
CA LEU A 379 10.59 10.55 -2.72
C LEU A 379 9.19 11.17 -2.82
N PHE A 380 8.76 12.01 -1.87
CA PHE A 380 7.45 12.66 -1.97
C PHE A 380 7.32 13.51 -3.24
N THR A 381 8.40 14.16 -3.66
CA THR A 381 8.43 14.93 -4.91
C THR A 381 8.24 14.02 -6.12
N GLN A 382 8.97 12.91 -6.22
CA GLN A 382 8.86 11.98 -7.34
C GLN A 382 7.49 11.28 -7.36
N TRP A 383 7.00 10.84 -6.20
CA TRP A 383 5.71 10.19 -6.06
C TRP A 383 4.57 11.12 -6.51
N ALA A 384 4.55 12.37 -6.02
CA ALA A 384 3.56 13.36 -6.43
C ALA A 384 3.67 13.74 -7.92
N GLN A 385 4.89 13.86 -8.45
CA GLN A 385 5.12 14.15 -9.86
C GLN A 385 4.59 13.02 -10.75
N PHE A 386 4.81 11.77 -10.38
CA PHE A 386 4.25 10.62 -11.08
C PHE A 386 2.72 10.65 -11.06
N CYS A 387 2.10 10.78 -9.89
CA CYS A 387 0.63 10.84 -9.77
C CYS A 387 0.04 11.95 -10.65
N ARG A 388 0.65 13.14 -10.64
CA ARG A 388 0.19 14.26 -11.47
C ARG A 388 0.38 13.99 -12.96
N LYS A 389 1.51 13.40 -13.37
CA LYS A 389 1.78 13.04 -14.77
C LYS A 389 0.80 12.00 -15.31
N CYS A 390 0.37 11.02 -14.51
CA CYS A 390 -0.64 10.05 -14.94
C CYS A 390 -1.94 10.73 -15.43
N VAL A 391 -2.30 11.83 -14.78
CA VAL A 391 -3.57 12.53 -15.01
C VAL A 391 -3.44 13.68 -16.03
N GLU A 392 -2.34 14.43 -15.98
CA GLU A 392 -2.15 15.65 -16.77
C GLU A 392 -1.32 15.41 -18.04
N GLU A 393 -0.38 14.46 -18.01
CA GLU A 393 0.60 14.23 -19.07
C GLU A 393 0.91 12.74 -19.28
N PRO A 394 -0.09 11.84 -19.44
CA PRO A 394 0.13 10.39 -19.41
C PRO A 394 1.11 9.90 -20.49
N HIS A 395 1.15 10.59 -21.64
CA HIS A 395 2.06 10.32 -22.75
C HIS A 395 3.54 10.64 -22.45
N LYS A 396 3.85 11.30 -21.32
CA LYS A 396 5.21 11.64 -20.88
C LYS A 396 5.76 10.70 -19.81
N ILE A 397 5.05 9.63 -19.48
CA ILE A 397 5.54 8.62 -18.55
C ILE A 397 6.45 7.67 -19.32
N ASP A 398 7.74 7.75 -19.04
CA ASP A 398 8.72 6.81 -19.57
C ASP A 398 8.46 5.39 -19.06
N SER A 399 8.63 4.39 -19.94
CA SER A 399 8.14 3.04 -19.70
C SER A 399 9.07 2.11 -18.92
N SER A 400 10.37 2.41 -18.78
CA SER A 400 11.37 1.45 -18.25
C SER A 400 12.34 2.04 -17.23
N ARG A 401 12.00 3.14 -16.56
CA ARG A 401 12.98 3.88 -15.74
C ARG A 401 13.26 3.19 -14.41
N TYR A 402 14.54 2.93 -14.13
CA TYR A 402 15.02 2.47 -12.83
C TYR A 402 16.04 3.46 -12.25
N TYR A 403 15.67 4.14 -11.18
CA TYR A 403 16.50 5.10 -10.47
C TYR A 403 17.10 4.47 -9.21
N VAL A 404 18.42 4.40 -9.13
CA VAL A 404 19.14 3.98 -7.92
C VAL A 404 19.73 5.22 -7.24
N HIS A 405 19.25 5.52 -6.04
CA HIS A 405 19.70 6.63 -5.22
C HIS A 405 20.76 6.12 -4.22
N GLU A 406 22.03 6.34 -4.55
CA GLU A 406 23.17 5.97 -3.71
C GLU A 406 23.44 7.09 -2.69
N PRO A 407 23.55 6.80 -1.39
CA PRO A 407 23.86 7.82 -0.40
C PRO A 407 25.27 8.38 -0.59
N VAL A 408 25.40 9.71 -0.46
CA VAL A 408 26.70 10.41 -0.50
C VAL A 408 26.78 11.42 0.64
N MET A 409 27.99 11.82 1.01
CA MET A 409 28.20 12.90 1.96
C MET A 409 27.93 14.26 1.30
N GLY A 410 27.46 15.22 2.10
CA GLY A 410 27.11 16.58 1.64
C GLY A 410 25.79 16.66 0.86
N PRO A 411 25.29 17.87 0.56
CA PRO A 411 24.05 18.05 -0.21
C PRO A 411 24.18 17.54 -1.66
N PRO A 412 23.15 16.90 -2.25
CA PRO A 412 21.80 16.70 -1.69
C PRO A 412 21.66 15.45 -0.81
N GLY A 413 22.74 14.75 -0.48
CA GLY A 413 22.77 13.56 0.39
C GLY A 413 22.65 12.23 -0.34
N PHE A 414 22.48 12.25 -1.66
CA PHE A 414 22.50 11.08 -2.54
C PHE A 414 22.88 11.47 -3.97
N LYS A 415 23.37 10.50 -4.74
CA LYS A 415 23.53 10.58 -6.21
C LYS A 415 22.53 9.63 -6.86
N THR A 416 21.92 10.04 -7.97
CA THR A 416 20.98 9.20 -8.73
C THR A 416 21.68 8.59 -9.92
N ILE A 417 21.67 7.26 -9.99
CA ILE A 417 22.14 6.47 -11.12
C ILE A 417 20.90 6.00 -11.88
N LEU A 418 20.77 6.41 -13.13
CA LEU A 418 19.71 5.95 -14.00
C LEU A 418 20.11 4.62 -14.65
N ARG A 419 19.19 3.66 -14.61
CA ARG A 419 19.26 2.33 -15.19
C ARG A 419 17.95 2.03 -15.93
N ASP A 420 17.92 0.88 -16.58
CA ASP A 420 16.75 0.39 -17.30
C ASP A 420 16.24 -0.92 -16.69
N ILE A 421 14.92 -1.05 -16.57
CA ILE A 421 14.25 -2.26 -16.06
C ILE A 421 14.44 -3.45 -17.00
N SER A 422 14.66 -3.21 -18.29
CA SER A 422 14.91 -4.28 -19.27
C SER A 422 16.28 -4.95 -19.10
N ASP A 423 17.21 -4.35 -18.35
CA ASP A 423 18.50 -4.98 -18.01
C ASP A 423 18.32 -5.92 -16.82
N GLU A 424 17.93 -7.16 -17.11
CA GLU A 424 17.64 -8.19 -16.09
C GLU A 424 18.81 -8.41 -15.12
N LYS A 425 20.07 -8.27 -15.59
CA LYS A 425 21.25 -8.44 -14.73
C LYS A 425 21.40 -7.33 -13.71
N GLN A 426 20.91 -6.13 -14.01
CA GLN A 426 21.01 -4.97 -13.11
C GLN A 426 19.75 -4.76 -12.26
N PHE A 427 18.60 -5.29 -12.69
CA PHE A 427 17.32 -5.11 -12.02
C PHE A 427 16.93 -6.35 -11.19
N THR A 428 16.57 -7.46 -11.83
CA THR A 428 16.34 -8.76 -11.17
C THR A 428 16.37 -9.90 -12.20
N ASP A 429 17.11 -10.96 -11.85
CA ASP A 429 17.23 -12.21 -12.60
C ASP A 429 16.28 -13.31 -12.10
N LEU A 430 15.47 -13.02 -11.06
CA LEU A 430 14.49 -13.96 -10.55
C LEU A 430 13.43 -14.26 -11.61
N GLU A 431 13.19 -15.55 -11.80
CA GLU A 431 12.18 -16.07 -12.72
C GLU A 431 10.93 -16.55 -11.98
N TYR A 432 9.78 -16.52 -12.66
CA TYR A 432 8.48 -16.80 -12.05
C TYR A 432 8.41 -18.16 -11.34
N GLU A 433 8.90 -19.22 -11.98
CA GLU A 433 8.94 -20.57 -11.40
C GLU A 433 9.88 -20.69 -10.19
N GLU A 434 10.92 -19.85 -10.11
CA GLU A 434 11.80 -19.80 -8.94
C GLU A 434 11.08 -19.14 -7.77
N VAL A 435 10.38 -18.03 -8.01
CA VAL A 435 9.59 -17.34 -6.99
C VAL A 435 8.53 -18.26 -6.40
N LEU A 436 7.78 -19.00 -7.23
CA LEU A 436 6.77 -19.95 -6.73
C LEU A 436 7.38 -21.04 -5.84
N LYS A 437 8.55 -21.59 -6.22
CA LYS A 437 9.25 -22.60 -5.39
C LYS A 437 9.70 -22.03 -4.05
N LEU A 438 10.18 -20.79 -4.02
CA LEU A 438 10.55 -20.11 -2.78
C LEU A 438 9.31 -19.95 -1.87
N MET A 439 8.19 -19.48 -2.44
CA MET A 439 6.93 -19.30 -1.72
C MET A 439 6.40 -20.61 -1.16
N ASP A 440 6.34 -21.68 -1.95
CA ASP A 440 5.91 -23.01 -1.49
C ASP A 440 6.82 -23.55 -0.38
N GLY A 441 8.13 -23.35 -0.53
CA GLY A 441 9.12 -23.73 0.47
C GLY A 441 8.93 -23.04 1.82
N ASN A 442 8.39 -21.81 1.85
CA ASN A 442 8.07 -21.13 3.10
C ASN A 442 6.64 -21.40 3.58
N LYS A 443 5.65 -21.46 2.68
CA LYS A 443 4.25 -21.82 2.98
C LYS A 443 4.17 -23.13 3.76
N THR A 444 4.91 -24.15 3.32
CA THR A 444 4.97 -25.47 3.98
C THR A 444 5.54 -25.43 5.41
N LYS A 445 6.32 -24.40 5.76
CA LYS A 445 6.86 -24.19 7.11
C LYS A 445 5.93 -23.37 7.99
N MET A 446 4.94 -22.67 7.42
CA MET A 446 3.99 -21.87 8.17
C MET A 446 3.06 -22.77 8.99
N LYS A 447 2.91 -22.42 10.27
CA LYS A 447 2.05 -23.16 11.20
C LYS A 447 0.98 -22.23 11.72
N VAL A 448 -0.20 -22.79 11.97
CA VAL A 448 -1.24 -22.09 12.74
C VAL A 448 -0.64 -21.66 14.08
N TRP A 449 -0.71 -20.36 14.37
CA TRP A 449 -0.11 -19.80 15.57
C TRP A 449 -1.18 -19.71 16.67
N ASN A 450 -0.95 -20.43 17.77
CA ASN A 450 -1.91 -20.56 18.87
C ASN A 450 -1.63 -19.59 20.04
N GLY A 451 -0.80 -18.57 19.81
CA GLY A 451 -0.27 -17.72 20.87
C GLY A 451 1.23 -17.98 21.15
N PRO A 452 1.85 -17.12 21.98
CA PRO A 452 3.24 -17.26 22.37
C PRO A 452 3.42 -18.54 23.18
N LYS A 453 4.55 -19.20 23.01
CA LYS A 453 4.91 -20.34 23.85
C LYS A 453 5.02 -19.86 25.30
N THR A 454 4.16 -20.37 26.18
CA THR A 454 4.36 -20.17 27.62
C THR A 454 5.72 -20.74 27.98
N LYS A 455 6.60 -19.92 28.59
CA LYS A 455 7.78 -20.47 29.26
C LYS A 455 7.22 -21.40 30.32
N SER A 456 7.39 -22.72 30.16
CA SER A 456 7.11 -23.63 31.27
C SER A 456 7.97 -23.14 32.43
N SER A 457 7.32 -22.78 33.54
CA SER A 457 8.01 -22.66 34.82
C SER A 457 8.64 -24.01 35.13
N LEU A 458 9.92 -24.15 34.79
CA LEU A 458 10.80 -25.18 35.31
C LEU A 458 11.48 -24.65 36.57
#